data_AF-A0A9P5UCL0-F1
#
_entry.id   AF-A0A9P5UCL0-F1
#
_cell.length_a   1.000
_cell.length_b   1.000
_cell.length_c   1.000
_cell.angle_alpha   90.00
_cell.angle_beta   90.00
_cell.angle_gamma   90.00
#
_symmetry.space_group_name_H-M   'P 1'
#
loop_
_entity.id
_entity.type
_entity.pdbx_description
1 polymer ?
#
loop_
_entity_poly.entity_id
_entity_poly.type
_entity_poly.pdbx_seq_one_letter_code
_entity_poly.pdbx_strand_id
1 'polypeptide(L)'
;DLIKEGDFPIWGGGYADIWKGQAANGDPLCLKVLRVFATKASRKQLFKDFSQEALVWSQLAHPNILPFLGISMDLFPERFCLVSPWCSYGNVGDYLD
;
A
#
# COMPACT_ATOMS: atom_id res chain seq x y z
N ASP A 1 13.12 6.57 -7.32
CA ASP A 1 11.83 7.23 -7.61
C ASP A 1 10.71 6.21 -7.77
N LEU A 2 9.52 6.56 -7.28
CA LEU A 2 8.29 5.77 -7.32
C LEU A 2 7.30 6.48 -8.25
N ILE A 3 6.71 5.76 -9.19
CA ILE A 3 5.75 6.31 -10.15
C ILE A 3 4.41 5.63 -9.94
N LYS A 4 3.33 6.41 -9.85
CA LYS A 4 1.94 5.91 -9.82
C LYS A 4 1.49 5.62 -11.25
N GLU A 5 0.89 4.46 -11.49
CA GLU A 5 0.25 4.13 -12.76
C GLU A 5 -1.25 4.44 -12.72
N GLY A 6 -1.76 5.02 -13.81
CA GLY A 6 -3.19 5.27 -14.01
C GLY A 6 -3.81 6.34 -13.11
N ASP A 7 -5.06 6.66 -13.37
CA ASP A 7 -5.81 7.71 -12.67
C ASP A 7 -6.75 7.18 -11.58
N PHE A 8 -6.94 5.85 -11.53
CA PHE A 8 -7.85 5.17 -10.61
C PHE A 8 -7.17 3.98 -9.91
N PRO A 9 -7.61 3.63 -8.69
CA PRO A 9 -7.12 2.42 -8.04
C PRO A 9 -7.56 1.16 -8.79
N ILE A 10 -6.72 0.12 -8.74
CA ILE A 10 -7.02 -1.20 -9.33
C ILE A 10 -8.03 -1.95 -8.47
N TRP A 11 -7.94 -1.78 -7.15
CA TRP A 11 -8.84 -2.44 -6.21
C TRP A 11 -9.06 -1.57 -4.96
N GLY A 12 -10.14 -1.83 -4.23
CA GLY A 12 -10.49 -1.10 -3.02
C GLY A 12 -10.97 -2.02 -1.91
N GLY A 13 -10.29 -1.99 -0.77
CA GLY A 13 -10.71 -2.69 0.45
C GLY A 13 -11.58 -1.81 1.34
N GLY A 14 -11.78 -2.22 2.59
CA GLY A 14 -12.52 -1.39 3.57
C GLY A 14 -11.81 -0.07 3.89
N TYR A 15 -10.48 -0.13 4.07
CA TYR A 15 -9.70 0.99 4.63
C TYR A 15 -8.61 1.53 3.71
N ALA A 16 -8.38 0.89 2.55
CA ALA A 16 -7.31 1.27 1.63
C ALA A 16 -7.69 1.03 0.18
N ASP A 17 -7.09 1.84 -0.69
CA ASP A 17 -7.08 1.68 -2.13
C ASP A 17 -5.75 1.04 -2.57
N ILE A 18 -5.81 0.09 -3.50
CA ILE A 18 -4.63 -0.54 -4.09
C ILE A 18 -4.38 0.08 -5.45
N TRP A 19 -3.24 0.72 -5.58
CA TRP A 19 -2.75 1.28 -6.83
C TRP A 19 -1.58 0.46 -7.35
N LYS A 20 -1.44 0.44 -8.67
CA LYS A 20 -0.24 -0.08 -9.32
C LYS A 20 0.75 1.06 -9.52
N GLY A 21 2.04 0.74 -9.45
CA GLY A 21 3.12 1.68 -9.67
C GLY A 21 4.37 1.01 -10.21
N GLN A 22 5.42 1.81 -10.41
CA GLN A 22 6.73 1.35 -10.87
C GLN A 22 7.84 1.93 -10.01
N ALA A 23 8.86 1.10 -9.76
CA ALA A 23 10.16 1.54 -9.25
C ALA A 23 10.99 2.17 -10.39
N ALA A 24 12.05 2.89 -10.04
CA ALA A 24 12.96 3.50 -11.01
C ALA A 24 13.65 2.49 -11.96
N ASN A 25 13.79 1.23 -11.54
CA ASN A 25 14.32 0.15 -12.36
C ASN A 25 13.25 -0.54 -13.24
N GLY A 26 12.00 -0.07 -13.22
CA GLY A 26 10.88 -0.63 -13.97
C GLY A 26 10.12 -1.75 -13.25
N ASP A 27 10.53 -2.15 -12.05
CA ASP A 27 9.84 -3.23 -11.33
C ASP A 27 8.42 -2.79 -10.92
N PRO A 28 7.40 -3.65 -11.12
CA PRO A 28 6.03 -3.32 -10.80
C PRO A 28 5.82 -3.37 -9.28
N LEU A 29 5.13 -2.35 -8.76
CA LEU A 29 4.88 -2.14 -7.34
C LEU A 29 3.39 -2.10 -7.03
N CYS A 30 3.07 -2.55 -5.82
CA CYS A 30 1.81 -2.32 -5.16
C CYS A 30 1.94 -1.12 -4.21
N LEU A 31 1.01 -0.18 -4.36
CA LEU A 31 0.89 1.04 -3.57
C LEU A 31 -0.42 0.97 -2.77
N LYS A 32 -0.34 0.58 -1.50
CA LYS A 32 -1.50 0.49 -0.60
C LYS A 32 -1.73 1.83 0.08
N VAL A 33 -2.72 2.57 -0.40
CA VAL A 33 -3.01 3.94 0.03
C VAL A 33 -4.16 3.94 1.01
N LEU A 34 -3.91 4.33 2.25
CA LEU A 34 -4.94 4.37 3.28
C LEU A 34 -5.94 5.51 3.02
N ARG A 35 -7.23 5.24 3.23
CA ARG A 35 -8.31 6.23 3.10
C ARG A 35 -8.46 7.02 4.41
N VAL A 36 -8.57 8.34 4.28
CA VAL A 36 -8.80 9.24 5.42
C VAL A 36 -10.30 9.53 5.53
N PHE A 37 -10.99 8.93 6.49
CA PHE A 37 -12.39 9.24 6.78
C PHE A 37 -12.44 10.42 7.79
N ALA A 38 -13.06 11.52 7.41
CA ALA A 38 -12.85 12.86 7.99
C ALA A 38 -13.30 13.02 9.46
N THR A 39 -12.34 12.94 10.40
CA THR A 39 -12.30 13.69 11.68
C THR A 39 -10.83 13.93 12.08
N LYS A 40 -10.50 14.93 12.92
CA LYS A 40 -9.11 15.07 13.43
C LYS A 40 -8.72 13.92 14.36
N ALA A 41 -9.69 13.37 15.11
CA ALA A 41 -9.50 12.20 15.95
C ALA A 41 -9.14 10.96 15.13
N SER A 42 -9.72 10.80 13.93
CA SER A 42 -9.41 9.69 13.04
C SER A 42 -8.01 9.79 12.42
N ARG A 43 -7.43 10.98 12.22
CA ARG A 43 -6.07 11.10 11.65
C ARG A 43 -4.97 10.58 12.58
N LYS A 44 -5.06 10.84 13.88
CA LYS A 44 -4.11 10.29 14.87
C LYS A 44 -4.24 8.77 14.96
N GLN A 45 -5.47 8.26 14.97
CA GLN A 45 -5.73 6.83 14.97
C GLN A 45 -5.19 6.17 13.68
N LEU A 46 -5.47 6.77 12.52
CA LEU A 46 -4.97 6.32 11.23
C LEU A 46 -3.44 6.27 11.19
N PHE A 47 -2.77 7.32 11.70
CA PHE A 47 -1.31 7.32 11.79
C PHE A 47 -0.78 6.21 12.70
N LYS A 48 -1.46 5.94 13.82
CA LYS A 48 -1.10 4.84 14.73
C LYS A 48 -1.27 3.49 14.04
N ASP A 49 -2.40 3.25 13.37
CA ASP A 49 -2.69 2.00 12.68
C ASP A 49 -1.71 1.76 11.52
N PHE A 50 -1.45 2.82 10.73
CA PHE A 50 -0.44 2.82 9.69
C PHE A 50 0.96 2.49 10.24
N SER A 51 1.36 3.17 11.31
CA SER A 51 2.67 2.97 11.93
C SER A 51 2.82 1.55 12.48
N GLN A 52 1.76 1.00 13.06
CA GLN A 52 1.74 -0.37 13.55
C GLN A 52 1.88 -1.38 12.40
N GLU A 53 1.14 -1.19 11.30
CA GLU A 53 1.25 -2.05 10.12
C GLU A 53 2.67 -1.99 9.53
N ALA A 54 3.20 -0.79 9.30
CA ALA A 54 4.56 -0.60 8.77
C ALA A 54 5.64 -1.20 9.68
N LEU A 55 5.49 -1.03 11.00
CA LEU A 55 6.46 -1.54 11.98
C LEU A 55 6.47 -3.06 12.06
N VAL A 56 5.30 -3.70 12.08
CA VAL A 56 5.22 -5.16 12.09
C VAL A 56 5.75 -5.70 10.78
N TRP A 57 5.30 -5.13 9.65
CA TRP A 57 5.66 -5.62 8.33
C TRP A 57 7.17 -5.46 8.03
N SER A 58 7.81 -4.38 8.48
CA SER A 58 9.26 -4.16 8.30
C SER A 58 10.15 -5.15 9.07
N GLN A 59 9.60 -5.84 10.08
CA GLN A 59 10.32 -6.85 10.86
C GLN A 59 10.20 -8.26 10.28
N LEU A 60 9.35 -8.46 9.28
CA LEU A 60 9.09 -9.78 8.69
C LEU A 60 9.98 -10.00 7.45
N ALA A 61 10.87 -11.00 7.53
CA ALA A 61 11.74 -11.40 6.42
C ALA A 61 11.67 -12.93 6.23
N HIS A 62 10.78 -13.38 5.35
CA HIS A 62 10.56 -14.80 5.04
C HIS A 62 10.07 -14.96 3.60
N PRO A 63 10.46 -16.02 2.85
CA PRO A 63 10.07 -16.22 1.44
C PRO A 63 8.56 -16.31 1.19
N ASN A 64 7.76 -16.64 2.21
CA ASN A 64 6.29 -16.71 2.10
C ASN A 64 5.55 -15.52 2.73
N ILE A 65 6.27 -14.46 3.11
CA ILE A 65 5.67 -13.21 3.54
C ILE A 65 5.99 -12.16 2.48
N LEU A 66 4.97 -11.41 2.05
CA LEU A 66 5.15 -10.36 1.05
C LEU A 66 6.20 -9.35 1.55
N PRO A 67 7.24 -9.01 0.78
CA PRO A 67 8.25 -8.06 1.23
C PRO A 67 7.68 -6.65 1.41
N PHE A 68 8.07 -6.00 2.51
CA PHE A 68 7.83 -4.58 2.72
C PHE A 68 8.97 -3.76 2.11
N LEU A 69 8.67 -2.87 1.17
CA LEU A 69 9.68 -2.05 0.49
C LEU A 69 9.81 -0.65 1.08
N GLY A 70 8.79 -0.19 1.82
CA GLY A 70 8.82 1.08 2.53
C GLY A 70 7.51 1.84 2.48
N ILE A 71 7.60 3.15 2.68
CA ILE A 71 6.46 4.06 2.72
C ILE A 71 6.64 5.20 1.72
N SER A 72 5.54 5.77 1.24
CA SER A 72 5.53 7.00 0.45
C SER A 72 4.52 7.99 1.03
N MET A 73 4.94 9.24 1.20
CA MET A 73 4.06 10.36 1.59
C MET A 73 3.93 11.41 0.48
N ASP A 74 4.83 11.39 -0.50
CA ASP A 74 4.89 12.40 -1.56
C ASP A 74 3.98 12.06 -2.75
N LEU A 75 3.80 10.75 -3.04
CA LEU A 75 3.06 10.30 -4.22
C LEU A 75 1.54 10.49 -4.07
N PHE A 76 1.05 10.53 -2.84
CA PHE A 76 -0.37 10.72 -2.51
C PHE A 76 -0.51 11.81 -1.43
N PRO A 77 -0.75 13.07 -1.80
CA PRO A 77 -0.83 14.18 -0.86
C PRO A 77 -1.81 13.90 0.30
N GLU A 78 -1.33 14.15 1.52
CA GLU A 78 -2.05 13.95 2.79
C GLU A 78 -2.46 12.51 3.13
N ARG A 79 -2.03 11.52 2.35
CA ARG A 79 -2.33 10.10 2.58
C ARG A 79 -1.07 9.32 2.94
N PHE A 80 -1.27 8.19 3.60
CA PHE A 80 -0.19 7.25 3.91
C PHE A 80 -0.20 6.10 2.90
N CYS A 81 0.94 5.83 2.30
CA CYS A 81 1.12 4.75 1.33
C CYS A 81 2.16 3.74 1.82
N LEU A 82 1.79 2.46 1.85
CA LEU A 82 2.70 1.33 2.04
C LEU A 82 3.08 0.75 0.68
N VAL A 83 4.36 0.41 0.51
CA VAL A 83 4.92 -0.07 -0.77
C VAL A 83 5.37 -1.52 -0.64
N SER A 84 5.00 -2.34 -1.62
CA SER A 84 5.40 -3.75 -1.73
C SER A 84 5.53 -4.15 -3.20
N PRO A 85 6.12 -5.32 -3.54
CA PRO A 85 6.10 -5.83 -4.90
C PRO A 85 4.67 -6.07 -5.41
N TRP A 86 4.45 -5.92 -6.71
CA TRP A 86 3.16 -6.23 -7.32
C TRP A 86 2.91 -7.74 -7.38
N CYS A 87 1.75 -8.19 -6.89
CA CYS A 87 1.29 -9.57 -7.03
C CYS A 87 0.39 -9.71 -8.27
N SER A 88 0.93 -10.20 -9.38
CA SER A 88 0.23 -10.26 -10.67
C SER A 88 -1.04 -11.10 -10.70
N TYR A 89 -1.16 -12.08 -9.79
CA TYR A 89 -2.33 -12.97 -9.68
C TYR A 89 -3.41 -12.43 -8.73
N GLY A 90 -3.25 -11.22 -8.20
CA GLY A 90 -4.24 -10.61 -7.32
C GLY A 90 -4.34 -11.30 -5.96
N ASN A 91 -5.53 -11.25 -5.38
CA ASN A 91 -5.82 -11.89 -4.10
C ASN A 91 -6.32 -13.33 -4.31
N VAL A 92 -6.28 -14.15 -3.26
CA VAL A 92 -6.63 -15.58 -3.34
C VAL A 92 -8.09 -15.83 -3.74
N GLY A 93 -9.01 -14.92 -3.41
CA GLY A 93 -10.40 -15.01 -3.85
C GLY A 93 -10.48 -14.89 -5.37
N ASP A 94 -9.97 -13.78 -5.91
CA ASP A 94 -9.94 -13.53 -7.35
C ASP A 94 -9.18 -14.61 -8.15
N TYR A 95 -8.19 -15.27 -7.53
CA TYR A 95 -7.41 -16.32 -8.17
C TYR A 95 -8.13 -17.68 -8.23
N LEU A 96 -8.98 -17.97 -7.24
CA LEU A 96 -9.67 -19.25 -7.12
C LEU A 96 -11.05 -19.27 -7.78
N ASP A 97 -11.62 -18.09 -8.07
CA ASP A 97 -12.84 -17.93 -8.87
C ASP A 97 -12.60 -18.19 -10.37
#